data_AF-A0A356L6M2-F1
#
_entry.id   AF-A0A356L6M2-F1
#
_cell.length_a   1.000
_cell.length_b   1.000
_cell.length_c   1.000
_cell.angle_alpha   90.00
_cell.angle_beta   90.00
_cell.angle_gamma   90.00
#
_symmetry.space_group_name_H-M   'P 1'
#
loop_
_entity.id
_entity.type
_entity.pdbx_description
1 polymer ?
#
loop_
_entity_poly.entity_id
_entity_poly.type
_entity_poly.pdbx_seq_one_letter_code
_entity_poly.pdbx_strand_id
1 'polypeptide(L)'
;MKLFSIFPILGLMSVSTAYADCVETTRTYTSCNAGYYLSSGDCKICPGPGTSATDNANDITSCYVPSGQSLNDSTGTYTHTKDCYYGK
;
A
#
# COMPACT_ATOMS: atom_id res chain seq x y z
N MET A 1 -74.15 9.94 15.01
CA MET A 1 -73.37 10.62 16.07
C MET A 1 -71.93 10.13 16.00
N LYS A 2 -71.04 11.08 16.25
CA LYS A 2 -69.59 11.07 16.15
C LYS A 2 -68.96 9.99 17.04
N LEU A 3 -67.86 9.36 16.60
CA LEU A 3 -66.69 9.15 17.45
C LEU A 3 -65.46 8.87 16.58
N PHE A 4 -64.62 9.90 16.40
CA PHE A 4 -63.25 9.76 15.93
C PHE A 4 -62.42 9.21 17.10
N SER A 5 -61.73 8.08 16.92
CA SER A 5 -60.71 7.63 17.86
C SER A 5 -59.34 7.72 17.18
N ILE A 6 -58.60 8.74 17.58
CA ILE A 6 -57.25 9.07 17.14
C ILE A 6 -56.33 8.14 17.93
N PHE A 7 -55.84 7.08 17.28
CA PHE A 7 -54.82 6.23 17.89
C PHE A 7 -53.49 6.99 17.90
N PRO A 8 -52.84 7.18 19.06
CA PRO A 8 -51.56 7.86 19.13
C PRO A 8 -50.53 6.99 18.41
N ILE A 9 -49.84 7.62 17.47
CA ILE A 9 -48.76 7.05 16.67
C ILE A 9 -47.67 6.61 17.66
N LEU A 10 -47.59 5.30 17.90
CA LEU A 10 -46.54 4.68 18.69
C LEU A 10 -45.25 4.76 17.86
N GLY A 11 -44.55 5.87 17.99
CA GLY A 11 -43.31 6.15 17.30
C GLY A 11 -42.27 5.09 17.65
N LEU A 12 -41.88 4.29 16.66
CA LEU A 12 -40.63 3.54 16.69
C LEU A 12 -39.48 4.56 16.81
N MET A 13 -38.98 4.75 18.03
CA MET A 13 -37.66 5.33 18.21
C MET A 13 -36.64 4.21 17.97
N SER A 14 -36.31 3.99 16.70
CA SER A 14 -35.10 3.26 16.32
C SER A 14 -33.89 4.06 16.78
N VAL A 15 -33.41 3.76 17.98
CA VAL A 15 -32.11 4.22 18.48
C VAL A 15 -31.05 3.74 17.49
N SER A 16 -30.60 4.66 16.64
CA SER A 16 -29.50 4.42 15.73
C SER A 16 -28.24 4.42 16.59
N THR A 17 -27.79 3.25 17.03
CA THR A 17 -26.46 3.12 17.60
C THR A 17 -25.47 3.45 16.49
N ALA A 18 -24.91 4.66 16.52
CA ALA A 18 -23.81 5.03 15.66
C ALA A 18 -22.61 4.15 16.06
N TYR A 19 -22.41 3.06 15.32
CA TYR A 19 -21.18 2.30 15.39
C TYR A 19 -20.09 3.18 14.79
N ALA A 20 -19.23 3.74 15.64
CA ALA A 20 -18.00 4.34 15.18
C ALA A 20 -17.08 3.19 14.76
N ASP A 21 -16.86 3.03 13.46
CA ASP A 21 -15.83 2.12 12.96
C ASP A 21 -14.46 2.78 13.16
N CYS A 22 -13.52 2.05 13.78
CA CYS A 22 -12.16 2.52 13.90
C CYS A 22 -11.49 2.41 12.53
N VAL A 23 -11.48 3.51 11.78
CA VAL A 23 -10.71 3.58 10.54
C VAL A 23 -9.23 3.67 10.88
N GLU A 24 -8.44 2.68 10.45
CA GLU A 24 -6.97 2.74 10.49
C GLU A 24 -6.53 3.89 9.58
N THR A 25 -6.20 5.05 10.17
CA THR A 25 -5.77 6.23 9.43
C THR A 25 -4.30 6.19 9.04
N THR A 26 -3.50 5.38 9.73
CA THR A 26 -2.04 5.40 9.58
C THR A 26 -1.48 3.99 9.75
N ARG A 27 -0.95 3.43 8.66
CA ARG A 27 -0.23 2.17 8.66
C ARG A 27 1.23 2.44 8.34
N THR A 28 2.10 2.27 9.33
CA THR A 28 3.54 2.42 9.14
C THR A 28 4.14 1.05 8.89
N TYR A 29 4.68 0.83 7.70
CA TYR A 29 5.42 -0.39 7.39
C TYR A 29 6.83 -0.29 7.98
N THR A 30 7.30 -1.37 8.62
CA THR A 30 8.68 -1.47 9.12
C THR A 30 9.59 -2.21 8.14
N SER A 31 9.02 -3.01 7.26
CA SER A 31 9.71 -3.73 6.20
C SER A 31 8.78 -3.99 5.03
N CYS A 32 9.37 -4.21 3.85
CA CYS A 32 8.64 -4.46 2.61
C CYS A 32 8.98 -5.83 2.03
N ASN A 33 8.01 -6.43 1.32
CA ASN A 33 8.23 -7.64 0.55
C ASN A 33 9.25 -7.43 -0.58
N ALA A 34 9.78 -8.54 -1.11
CA ALA A 34 10.68 -8.51 -2.26
C ALA A 34 10.07 -7.74 -3.43
N GLY A 35 10.90 -6.94 -4.10
CA GLY A 35 10.48 -6.04 -5.19
C GLY A 35 9.99 -4.68 -4.72
N TYR A 36 10.00 -4.40 -3.41
CA TYR A 36 9.63 -3.12 -2.82
C TYR A 36 10.73 -2.60 -1.88
N TYR A 37 10.76 -1.28 -1.68
CA TYR A 37 11.64 -0.60 -0.72
C TYR A 37 10.81 0.27 0.22
N LEU A 38 11.33 0.52 1.42
CA LEU A 38 10.66 1.34 2.41
C LEU A 38 11.01 2.82 2.19
N SER A 39 10.00 3.65 1.99
CA SER A 39 10.15 5.09 1.81
C SER A 39 9.13 5.82 2.65
N SER A 40 9.60 6.57 3.65
CA SER A 40 8.75 7.37 4.55
C SER A 40 7.62 6.56 5.24
N GLY A 41 7.87 5.28 5.52
CA GLY A 41 6.87 4.40 6.14
C GLY A 41 5.94 3.68 5.17
N ASP A 42 6.09 3.90 3.85
CA ASP A 42 5.37 3.21 2.78
C ASP A 42 6.26 2.26 2.00
N CYS A 43 5.71 1.14 1.56
CA CYS A 43 6.36 0.27 0.59
C CYS A 43 6.14 0.78 -0.84
N LYS A 44 7.22 1.21 -1.50
CA LYS A 44 7.22 1.64 -2.90
C LYS A 44 7.83 0.54 -3.76
N ILE A 45 7.30 0.33 -4.96
CA ILE A 45 7.83 -0.65 -5.90
C ILE A 45 9.22 -0.24 -6.38
N CYS A 46 10.15 -1.19 -6.47
CA CYS A 46 11.46 -0.92 -7.07
C CYS A 46 11.28 -0.49 -8.54
N PRO A 47 12.00 0.54 -9.00
CA PRO A 47 11.95 0.94 -10.40
C PRO A 47 12.32 -0.24 -11.30
N GLY A 48 11.54 -0.48 -12.36
CA GLY A 48 11.86 -1.51 -13.34
C GLY A 48 13.21 -1.18 -14.00
N PRO A 49 14.10 -2.17 -14.22
CA PRO A 49 13.98 -3.64 -14.08
C PRO A 49 14.49 -4.17 -12.72
N GLY A 50 14.52 -3.32 -11.70
CA GLY A 50 15.03 -3.63 -10.37
C GLY A 50 14.10 -4.48 -9.52
N THR A 51 14.70 -5.19 -8.57
CA THR A 51 14.04 -5.95 -7.51
C THR A 51 14.72 -5.63 -6.16
N SER A 52 14.26 -6.25 -5.09
CA SER A 52 14.87 -6.14 -3.76
C SER A 52 14.66 -7.45 -2.98
N ALA A 53 15.46 -7.68 -1.94
CA ALA A 53 15.25 -8.79 -1.01
C ALA A 53 13.98 -8.61 -0.16
N THR A 54 13.50 -9.68 0.49
CA THR A 54 12.43 -9.57 1.49
C THR A 54 12.89 -8.79 2.71
N ASP A 55 11.94 -8.37 3.54
CA ASP A 55 12.18 -7.65 4.79
C ASP A 55 12.96 -6.34 4.61
N ASN A 56 12.68 -5.65 3.51
CA ASN A 56 13.40 -4.44 3.18
C ASN A 56 12.95 -3.26 4.03
N ALA A 57 13.79 -2.91 5.01
CA ALA A 57 13.57 -1.79 5.93
C ALA A 57 14.33 -0.52 5.51
N ASN A 58 15.01 -0.54 4.36
CA ASN A 58 15.79 0.60 3.88
C ASN A 58 15.15 1.27 2.66
N ASP A 59 15.76 2.39 2.30
CA ASP A 59 15.44 3.26 1.18
C ASP A 59 15.70 2.61 -0.19
N ILE A 60 15.52 3.38 -1.26
CA ILE A 60 15.70 2.93 -2.67
C ILE A 60 17.03 2.20 -2.95
N THR A 61 18.07 2.42 -2.14
CA THR A 61 19.37 1.74 -2.22
C THR A 61 19.30 0.23 -1.99
N SER A 62 18.19 -0.26 -1.44
CA SER A 62 17.90 -1.69 -1.34
C SER A 62 17.44 -2.33 -2.63
N CYS A 63 16.98 -1.52 -3.59
CA CYS A 63 16.66 -2.02 -4.91
C CYS A 63 17.96 -2.30 -5.68
N TYR A 64 17.93 -3.29 -6.55
CA TYR A 64 19.01 -3.64 -7.46
C TYR A 64 18.50 -4.31 -8.73
N VAL A 65 19.20 -4.14 -9.84
CA VAL A 65 18.99 -4.98 -11.03
C VAL A 65 19.79 -6.27 -10.84
N PRO A 66 19.17 -7.46 -10.90
CA PRO A 66 19.87 -8.72 -10.71
C PRO A 66 20.83 -9.00 -11.87
N SER A 67 21.93 -9.69 -11.56
CA SER A 67 22.86 -10.20 -12.57
C SER A 67 22.15 -11.09 -13.60
N GLY A 68 22.65 -11.07 -14.84
CA GLY A 68 22.08 -11.82 -15.97
C GLY A 68 20.92 -11.12 -16.68
N GLN A 69 20.40 -10.01 -16.16
CA GLN A 69 19.38 -9.22 -16.86
C GLN A 69 19.98 -8.49 -18.05
N SER A 70 19.35 -8.63 -19.22
CA SER A 70 19.61 -7.82 -20.40
C SER A 70 18.73 -6.58 -20.37
N LEU A 71 19.34 -5.42 -20.26
CA LEU A 71 18.67 -4.13 -20.25
C LEU A 71 18.90 -3.38 -21.55
N ASN A 72 17.92 -2.57 -21.92
CA ASN A 72 17.99 -1.70 -23.07
C ASN A 72 17.98 -0.24 -22.59
N ASP A 73 18.99 0.52 -23.00
CA ASP A 73 19.00 1.98 -22.87
C ASP A 73 19.27 2.64 -24.23
N SER A 74 19.46 3.97 -24.24
CA SER A 74 19.75 4.73 -25.46
C SER A 74 21.09 4.40 -26.12
N THR A 75 21.96 3.65 -25.44
CA THR A 75 23.29 3.25 -25.92
C THR A 75 23.31 1.82 -26.48
N GLY A 76 22.30 1.00 -26.14
CA GLY A 76 22.10 -0.34 -26.70
C GLY A 76 21.56 -1.34 -25.67
N THR A 77 21.71 -2.62 -25.98
CA THR A 77 21.42 -3.70 -25.03
C THR A 77 22.70 -4.12 -24.33
N TYR A 78 22.67 -4.18 -22.99
CA TYR A 78 23.78 -4.65 -22.17
C TYR A 78 23.29 -5.64 -21.12
N THR A 79 24.17 -6.54 -20.69
CA THR A 79 23.87 -7.53 -19.65
C THR A 79 24.65 -7.21 -18.40
N HIS A 80 23.95 -7.06 -17.28
CA HIS A 80 24.60 -6.92 -15.98
C HIS A 80 25.25 -8.25 -15.57
N THR A 81 26.54 -8.25 -15.26
CA THR A 81 27.26 -9.46 -14.81
C THR A 81 27.27 -9.62 -13.29
N LYS A 82 26.81 -8.59 -12.56
CA LYS A 82 26.67 -8.53 -11.11
C LYS A 82 25.43 -7.72 -10.74
N ASP A 83 24.91 -7.94 -9.53
CA ASP A 83 23.79 -7.15 -9.01
C ASP A 83 24.15 -5.67 -8.94
N CYS A 84 23.29 -4.82 -9.50
CA CYS A 84 23.52 -3.39 -9.63
C CYS A 84 22.53 -2.61 -8.76
N TYR A 85 22.98 -2.20 -7.58
CA TYR A 85 22.17 -1.46 -6.61
C TYR A 85 21.93 -0.02 -7.07
N TYR A 86 20.73 0.49 -6.76
CA TYR A 86 20.38 1.87 -7.09
C TYR A 86 21.10 2.83 -6.15
N GLY A 87 21.66 3.90 -6.71
CA GLY A 87 22.25 5.00 -5.94
C GLY A 87 21.21 6.00 -5.44
N LYS A 88 21.60 6.84 -4.49
CA LYS A 88 20.90 8.08 -4.14
C LYS A 88 21.38 9.22 -5.05
#